data_AF-A0A285QH02-F1
#
_entry.id   AF-A0A285QH02-F1
#
_cell.length_a   1.000
_cell.length_b   1.000
_cell.length_c   1.000
_cell.angle_alpha   90.00
_cell.angle_beta   90.00
_cell.angle_gamma   90.00
#
_symmetry.space_group_name_H-M   'P 1'
#
loop_
_entity.id
_entity.type
_entity.pdbx_description
1 polymer ?
#
loop_
_entity_poly.entity_id
_entity_poly.type
_entity_poly.pdbx_seq_one_letter_code
_entity_poly.pdbx_strand_id
1 'polypeptide(L)'
;MQGSEQRSSAPPSSAPVRRTPASTGAVERPSNPWPVVIGAVGLLAVIGLASSDGGSDQATTPEPVVAASQAAAPPEPAPPEVESDAIRRADRHAELAIGAEGASGAMVYSVNCWAAVERSFSLATLDRCGAFDALARRVRMDPAELAAESAWFDATAANERYAATAKAGGMEPVVAGERLARVLALADAEVLEPRLPAPAEAEIEAIDAGSDDGDVSDAPVEEDLPATEPSTAPELDLRGFGEPREGANG
;
A
#
# COMPACT_ATOMS: atom_id res chain seq x y z
N MET A 1 60.23 -55.65 11.34
CA MET A 1 59.07 -54.81 11.72
C MET A 1 59.40 -53.41 11.17
N GLN A 2 59.15 -53.08 9.89
CA GLN A 2 57.85 -52.63 9.32
C GLN A 2 57.17 -51.66 10.30
N GLY A 3 57.13 -50.33 10.14
CA GLY A 3 57.21 -49.46 8.96
C GLY A 3 55.82 -48.87 8.72
N SER A 4 55.61 -47.56 8.95
CA SER A 4 54.43 -46.79 8.49
C SER A 4 54.69 -45.28 8.68
N GLU A 5 55.18 -44.64 7.62
CA GLU A 5 55.24 -43.19 7.46
C GLU A 5 53.83 -42.68 7.08
N GLN A 6 53.22 -41.83 7.90
CA GLN A 6 52.00 -41.12 7.52
C GLN A 6 52.36 -39.94 6.62
N ARG A 7 52.05 -40.07 5.32
CA ARG A 7 52.11 -38.97 4.36
C ARG A 7 50.87 -38.10 4.53
N SER A 8 51.11 -36.85 4.94
CA SER A 8 50.11 -35.78 5.00
C SER A 8 49.84 -35.27 3.58
N SER A 9 48.66 -35.58 3.03
CA SER A 9 48.21 -35.05 1.74
C SER A 9 47.64 -33.65 1.93
N ALA A 10 48.20 -32.67 1.25
CA ALA A 10 47.68 -31.30 1.16
C ALA A 10 46.44 -31.26 0.24
N PRO A 11 45.45 -30.38 0.52
CA PRO A 11 44.27 -30.24 -0.33
C PRO A 11 44.59 -29.51 -1.65
N PRO A 12 43.83 -29.79 -2.73
CA PRO A 12 44.04 -29.19 -4.04
C PRO A 12 43.65 -27.70 -4.05
N SER A 13 44.57 -26.88 -4.58
CA SER A 13 44.41 -25.46 -4.89
C SER A 13 43.31 -25.25 -5.93
N SER A 14 42.16 -24.72 -5.51
CA SER A 14 41.07 -24.33 -6.41
C SER A 14 41.47 -23.12 -7.25
N ALA A 15 41.36 -23.24 -8.58
CA ALA A 15 41.61 -22.18 -9.53
C ALA A 15 40.49 -21.12 -9.51
N PRO A 16 40.78 -19.84 -9.79
CA PRO A 16 39.78 -18.78 -9.83
C PRO A 16 38.87 -18.91 -11.06
N VAL A 17 37.57 -19.07 -10.80
CA VAL A 17 36.50 -19.00 -11.82
C VAL A 17 36.42 -17.56 -12.34
N ARG A 18 36.80 -17.34 -13.61
CA ARG A 18 36.55 -16.09 -14.34
C ARG A 18 35.04 -15.92 -14.52
N ARG A 19 34.44 -14.98 -13.80
CA ARG A 19 33.09 -14.47 -14.11
C ARG A 19 33.17 -13.56 -15.33
N THR A 20 32.47 -13.92 -16.39
CA THR A 20 32.17 -13.04 -17.53
C THR A 20 31.25 -11.91 -17.07
N PRO A 21 31.51 -10.64 -17.43
CA PRO A 21 30.59 -9.55 -17.15
C PRO A 21 29.32 -9.70 -18.01
N ALA A 22 28.17 -9.70 -17.36
CA ALA A 22 26.88 -9.70 -18.01
C ALA A 22 26.68 -8.41 -18.80
N SER A 23 26.13 -8.58 -20.00
CA SER A 23 25.71 -7.58 -20.96
C SER A 23 24.88 -6.47 -20.31
N THR A 24 25.35 -5.23 -20.42
CA THR A 24 24.62 -4.01 -20.06
C THR A 24 23.48 -3.81 -21.08
N GLY A 25 22.33 -4.43 -20.82
CA GLY A 25 21.09 -4.10 -21.50
C GLY A 25 20.63 -2.72 -21.05
N ALA A 26 20.73 -1.73 -21.94
CA ALA A 26 20.17 -0.41 -21.74
C ALA A 26 18.64 -0.52 -21.65
N VAL A 27 18.09 -0.29 -20.46
CA VAL A 27 16.66 -0.16 -20.25
C VAL A 27 16.25 1.22 -20.76
N GLU A 28 15.72 1.27 -21.97
CA GLU A 28 14.97 2.41 -22.50
C GLU A 28 13.73 2.61 -21.62
N ARG A 29 13.74 3.65 -20.79
CA ARG A 29 12.56 4.08 -20.03
C ARG A 29 11.58 4.76 -21.00
N PRO A 30 10.33 4.27 -21.13
CA PRO A 30 9.31 5.02 -21.85
C PRO A 30 9.07 6.35 -21.14
N SER A 31 9.32 7.43 -21.86
CA SER A 31 9.01 8.79 -21.46
C SER A 31 7.50 8.98 -21.54
N ASN A 32 6.82 8.94 -20.41
CA ASN A 32 5.41 9.29 -20.31
C ASN A 32 5.29 10.80 -20.02
N PRO A 33 4.78 11.62 -20.96
CA PRO A 33 4.51 13.03 -20.70
C PRO A 33 3.13 13.13 -20.03
N TRP A 34 3.07 13.05 -18.71
CA TRP A 34 1.90 13.53 -17.98
C TRP A 34 2.10 15.01 -17.66
N PRO A 35 1.34 15.92 -18.31
CA PRO A 35 1.46 17.34 -18.03
C PRO A 35 0.90 17.66 -16.64
N VAL A 36 1.73 18.36 -15.87
CA VAL A 36 1.39 19.44 -14.94
C VAL A 36 -0.08 19.89 -15.03
N VAL A 37 -0.92 19.38 -14.14
CA VAL A 37 -2.19 20.00 -13.74
C VAL A 37 -2.09 20.39 -12.27
N ILE A 38 -1.07 21.18 -11.94
CA ILE A 38 -0.95 21.90 -10.67
C ILE A 38 -1.03 23.37 -11.03
N GLY A 39 -2.24 23.90 -11.16
CA GLY A 39 -2.42 25.29 -11.60
C GLY A 39 -3.85 25.70 -11.91
N ALA A 40 -4.82 25.41 -11.04
CA ALA A 40 -6.16 25.99 -11.19
C ALA A 40 -7.00 26.15 -9.90
N VAL A 41 -6.53 25.73 -8.71
CA VAL A 41 -7.38 25.78 -7.49
C VAL A 41 -6.98 26.91 -6.53
N GLY A 42 -5.87 27.62 -6.78
CA GLY A 42 -5.36 28.68 -5.91
C GLY A 42 -5.91 30.10 -6.12
N LEU A 43 -6.86 30.34 -7.04
CA LEU A 43 -7.27 31.70 -7.45
C LEU A 43 -8.76 32.02 -7.23
N LEU A 44 -9.43 31.39 -6.27
CA LEU A 44 -10.85 31.67 -5.96
C LEU A 44 -11.10 31.97 -4.46
N ALA A 45 -10.13 32.57 -3.78
CA ALA A 45 -10.26 32.97 -2.37
C ALA A 45 -9.98 34.47 -2.10
N VAL A 46 -10.03 35.33 -3.12
CA VAL A 46 -9.85 36.78 -2.96
C VAL A 46 -10.92 37.56 -3.74
N ILE A 47 -12.17 37.45 -3.32
CA ILE A 47 -13.17 38.52 -3.49
C ILE A 47 -13.67 38.86 -2.09
N GLY A 48 -12.83 39.62 -1.40
CA GLY A 48 -13.24 40.35 -0.21
C GLY A 48 -13.97 41.63 -0.60
N LEU A 49 -14.97 41.96 0.22
CA LEU A 49 -15.30 43.30 0.70
C LEU A 49 -15.45 44.42 -0.34
N ALA A 50 -16.70 44.77 -0.67
CA ALA A 50 -17.20 46.15 -0.61
C ALA A 50 -18.70 46.19 -0.94
N SER A 51 -19.54 46.54 0.04
CA SER A 51 -20.55 47.60 -0.08
C SER A 51 -21.23 47.82 1.26
N SER A 52 -20.95 49.01 1.79
CA SER A 52 -21.59 49.61 2.96
C SER A 52 -22.94 50.23 2.60
N ASP A 53 -23.73 50.40 3.65
CA ASP A 53 -24.78 51.40 3.89
C ASP A 53 -26.17 51.22 3.25
N GLY A 54 -27.16 51.25 4.14
CA GLY A 54 -28.58 51.36 3.81
C GLY A 54 -29.46 51.14 5.04
N GLY A 55 -29.47 52.12 5.95
CA GLY A 55 -30.36 52.11 7.10
C GLY A 55 -31.85 52.06 6.71
N SER A 56 -32.63 51.41 7.56
CA SER A 56 -34.06 51.70 7.74
C SER A 56 -34.48 51.12 9.08
N ASP A 57 -34.53 52.00 10.08
CA ASP A 57 -35.30 51.79 11.30
C ASP A 57 -36.77 51.57 10.91
N GLN A 58 -37.22 50.31 10.93
CA GLN A 58 -38.64 50.02 11.09
C GLN A 58 -38.84 49.43 12.47
N ALA A 59 -39.57 50.19 13.29
CA ALA A 59 -40.15 49.73 14.53
C ALA A 59 -41.19 48.64 14.21
N THR A 60 -40.73 47.39 14.18
CA THR A 60 -41.59 46.21 14.11
C THR A 60 -42.04 45.86 15.53
N THR A 61 -43.36 45.91 15.72
CA THR A 61 -44.12 45.45 16.88
C THR A 61 -43.61 44.07 17.35
N PRO A 62 -43.38 43.84 18.66
CA PRO A 62 -43.02 42.51 19.14
C PRO A 62 -44.25 41.59 19.05
N GLU A 63 -44.31 40.77 18.00
CA GLU A 63 -45.17 39.58 18.02
C GLU A 63 -44.64 38.61 19.08
N PRO A 64 -45.52 37.93 19.83
CA PRO A 64 -45.09 36.89 20.75
C PRO A 64 -44.48 35.75 19.92
N VAL A 65 -43.15 35.68 19.92
CA VAL A 65 -42.40 34.50 19.47
C VAL A 65 -42.87 33.32 20.30
N VAL A 66 -43.78 32.54 19.73
CA VAL A 66 -44.11 31.20 20.21
C VAL A 66 -42.78 30.45 20.21
N ALA A 67 -42.25 30.21 21.40
CA ALA A 67 -41.08 29.38 21.60
C ALA A 67 -41.43 27.98 21.10
N ALA A 68 -41.21 27.76 19.80
CA ALA A 68 -41.23 26.43 19.22
C ALA A 68 -40.17 25.65 19.99
N SER A 69 -40.65 24.81 20.91
CA SER A 69 -39.83 23.86 21.62
C SER A 69 -39.20 22.99 20.54
N GLN A 70 -37.96 23.33 20.16
CA GLN A 70 -37.14 22.47 19.33
C GLN A 70 -36.99 21.19 20.14
N ALA A 71 -37.80 20.20 19.79
CA ALA A 71 -37.58 18.85 20.23
C ALA A 71 -36.14 18.52 19.82
N ALA A 72 -35.27 18.34 20.80
CA ALA A 72 -33.89 17.96 20.55
C ALA A 72 -33.92 16.74 19.65
N ALA A 73 -33.23 16.82 18.50
CA ALA A 73 -33.06 15.66 17.65
C ALA A 73 -32.53 14.50 18.51
N PRO A 74 -33.01 13.27 18.30
CA PRO A 74 -32.45 12.10 18.98
C PRO A 74 -30.92 12.12 18.83
N PRO A 75 -30.16 11.82 19.90
CA PRO A 75 -28.70 11.82 19.82
C PRO A 75 -28.28 10.88 18.69
N GLU A 76 -27.48 11.42 17.77
CA GLU A 76 -26.90 10.65 16.68
C GLU A 76 -26.09 9.49 17.29
N PRO A 77 -26.22 8.25 16.78
CA PRO A 77 -25.47 7.13 17.31
C PRO A 77 -23.97 7.43 17.23
N ALA A 78 -23.27 7.27 18.36
CA ALA A 78 -21.84 7.50 18.41
C ALA A 78 -21.13 6.66 17.34
N PRO A 79 -20.09 7.20 16.68
CA PRO A 79 -19.34 6.43 15.70
C PRO A 79 -18.74 5.18 16.37
N PRO A 80 -18.69 4.04 15.66
CA PRO A 80 -18.13 2.82 16.20
C PRO A 80 -16.70 3.06 16.69
N GLU A 81 -16.30 2.43 17.80
CA GLU A 81 -14.95 2.60 18.33
C GLU A 81 -13.89 2.01 17.38
N VAL A 82 -12.64 2.47 17.53
CA VAL A 82 -11.48 1.90 16.82
C VAL A 82 -11.00 0.71 17.63
N GLU A 83 -10.98 -0.48 17.02
CA GLU A 83 -10.57 -1.71 17.71
C GLU A 83 -9.05 -1.74 17.93
N SER A 84 -8.60 -1.82 19.18
CA SER A 84 -7.16 -1.95 19.51
C SER A 84 -6.52 -3.18 18.85
N ASP A 85 -7.29 -4.24 18.58
CA ASP A 85 -6.82 -5.44 17.88
C ASP A 85 -6.39 -5.16 16.45
N ALA A 86 -7.04 -4.21 15.77
CA ALA A 86 -6.65 -3.79 14.43
C ALA A 86 -5.27 -3.11 14.46
N ILE A 87 -5.03 -2.26 15.46
CA ILE A 87 -3.78 -1.54 15.65
C ILE A 87 -2.63 -2.51 15.98
N ARG A 88 -2.83 -3.43 16.94
CA ARG A 88 -1.84 -4.48 17.27
C ARG A 88 -1.51 -5.39 16.10
N ARG A 89 -2.47 -5.65 15.20
CA ARG A 89 -2.21 -6.41 13.97
C ARG A 89 -1.42 -5.60 12.96
N ALA A 90 -1.74 -4.31 12.82
CA ALA A 90 -1.00 -3.41 11.94
C ALA A 90 0.48 -3.32 12.35
N ASP A 91 0.75 -3.19 13.65
CA ASP A 91 2.09 -3.16 14.22
C ASP A 91 2.91 -4.41 13.89
N ARG A 92 2.39 -5.61 14.20
CA ARG A 92 3.07 -6.86 13.81
C ARG A 92 3.31 -6.97 12.31
N HIS A 93 2.38 -6.52 11.48
CA HIS A 93 2.59 -6.55 10.04
C HIS A 93 3.64 -5.53 9.58
N ALA A 94 3.71 -4.36 10.22
CA ALA A 94 4.74 -3.37 9.98
C ALA A 94 6.11 -3.97 10.32
N GLU A 95 6.27 -4.54 11.51
CA GLU A 95 7.50 -5.23 11.92
C GLU A 95 7.93 -6.30 10.91
N LEU A 96 7.00 -7.15 10.44
CA LEU A 96 7.30 -8.21 9.49
C LEU A 96 7.66 -7.68 8.10
N ALA A 97 6.87 -6.75 7.55
CA ALA A 97 7.08 -6.22 6.20
C ALA A 97 8.38 -5.41 6.13
N ILE A 98 8.65 -4.60 7.16
CA ILE A 98 9.86 -3.79 7.27
C ILE A 98 11.07 -4.66 7.59
N GLY A 99 10.93 -5.63 8.49
CA GLY A 99 12.02 -6.52 8.88
C GLY A 99 12.50 -7.41 7.73
N ALA A 100 11.61 -7.82 6.83
CA ALA A 100 11.95 -8.68 5.70
C ALA A 100 12.60 -7.92 4.53
N GLU A 101 12.01 -6.79 4.11
CA GLU A 101 12.38 -6.10 2.86
C GLU A 101 12.49 -4.58 3.02
N GLY A 102 12.49 -4.07 4.25
CA GLY A 102 12.57 -2.64 4.52
C GLY A 102 11.36 -1.86 4.00
N ALA A 103 11.63 -0.70 3.42
CA ALA A 103 10.59 0.20 2.90
C ALA A 103 9.79 -0.40 1.74
N SER A 104 10.46 -1.15 0.85
CA SER A 104 9.80 -1.74 -0.32
C SER A 104 8.80 -2.82 0.10
N GLY A 105 9.14 -3.67 1.06
CA GLY A 105 8.20 -4.64 1.66
C GLY A 105 7.01 -3.96 2.33
N ALA A 106 7.27 -2.87 3.05
CA ALA A 106 6.19 -2.09 3.66
C ALA A 106 5.23 -1.52 2.60
N MET A 107 5.77 -0.96 1.51
CA MET A 107 4.96 -0.41 0.42
C MET A 107 4.09 -1.49 -0.23
N VAL A 108 4.68 -2.66 -0.55
CA VAL A 108 3.94 -3.80 -1.14
C VAL A 108 2.82 -4.26 -0.20
N TYR A 109 3.09 -4.35 1.10
CA TYR A 109 2.06 -4.67 2.09
C TYR A 109 0.93 -3.63 2.08
N SER A 110 1.27 -2.34 2.14
CA SER A 110 0.29 -1.24 2.16
C SER A 110 -0.61 -1.26 0.93
N VAL A 111 -0.04 -1.39 -0.28
CA VAL A 111 -0.78 -1.51 -1.54
C VAL A 111 -1.79 -2.67 -1.48
N ASN A 112 -1.34 -3.85 -1.02
CA ASN A 112 -2.20 -5.01 -0.90
C ASN A 112 -3.28 -4.86 0.19
N CYS A 113 -2.96 -4.17 1.29
CA CYS A 113 -3.90 -3.87 2.36
C CYS A 113 -5.05 -2.99 1.83
N TRP A 114 -4.72 -1.89 1.16
CA TRP A 114 -5.72 -0.98 0.57
C TRP A 114 -6.55 -1.67 -0.50
N ALA A 115 -5.94 -2.44 -1.41
CA ALA A 115 -6.67 -3.24 -2.38
C ALA A 115 -7.63 -4.26 -1.74
N ALA A 116 -7.31 -4.79 -0.55
CA ALA A 116 -8.19 -5.67 0.19
C ALA A 116 -9.41 -4.92 0.77
N VAL A 117 -9.21 -3.70 1.30
CA VAL A 117 -10.32 -2.86 1.79
C VAL A 117 -11.26 -2.48 0.65
N GLU A 118 -10.71 -2.17 -0.53
CA GLU A 118 -11.50 -1.83 -1.72
C GLU A 118 -12.37 -3.00 -2.20
N ARG A 119 -11.85 -4.24 -2.12
CA ARG A 119 -12.62 -5.45 -2.49
C ARG A 119 -13.68 -5.80 -1.46
N SER A 120 -13.40 -5.61 -0.18
CA SER A 120 -14.31 -5.96 0.91
C SER A 120 -14.14 -5.00 2.07
N PHE A 121 -14.95 -3.94 2.05
CA PHE A 121 -14.88 -2.89 3.06
C PHE A 121 -15.27 -3.42 4.44
N SER A 122 -14.42 -3.17 5.42
CA SER A 122 -14.75 -3.27 6.84
C SER A 122 -13.97 -2.23 7.62
N LEU A 123 -14.56 -1.73 8.71
CA LEU A 123 -13.91 -0.74 9.57
C LEU A 123 -12.60 -1.26 10.16
N ALA A 124 -12.57 -2.53 10.58
CA ALA A 124 -11.38 -3.16 11.13
C ALA A 124 -10.24 -3.26 10.10
N THR A 125 -10.54 -3.54 8.83
CA THR A 125 -9.51 -3.57 7.76
C THR A 125 -9.04 -2.15 7.43
N LEU A 126 -9.97 -1.19 7.31
CA LEU A 126 -9.66 0.23 7.10
C LEU A 126 -8.72 0.77 8.19
N ASP A 127 -9.05 0.55 9.47
CA ASP A 127 -8.25 1.01 10.61
C ASP A 127 -6.88 0.33 10.65
N ARG A 128 -6.82 -0.97 10.33
CA ARG A 128 -5.55 -1.71 10.24
C ARG A 128 -4.65 -1.14 9.15
N CYS A 129 -5.16 -0.85 7.95
CA CYS A 129 -4.35 -0.29 6.86
C CYS A 129 -3.91 1.15 7.19
N GLY A 130 -4.78 1.98 7.76
CA GLY A 130 -4.43 3.32 8.22
C GLY A 130 -3.35 3.32 9.33
N ALA A 131 -3.49 2.43 10.31
CA ALA A 131 -2.49 2.25 11.37
C ALA A 131 -1.16 1.75 10.80
N PHE A 132 -1.19 0.80 9.86
CA PHE A 132 0.02 0.30 9.21
C PHE A 132 0.79 1.44 8.51
N ASP A 133 0.11 2.27 7.71
CA ASP A 133 0.75 3.41 7.03
C ASP A 133 1.34 4.41 8.04
N ALA A 134 0.67 4.65 9.17
CA ALA A 134 1.17 5.50 10.25
C ALA A 134 2.43 4.94 10.93
N LEU A 135 2.50 3.63 11.11
CA LEU A 135 3.64 2.93 11.72
C LEU A 135 4.81 2.83 10.75
N ALA A 136 4.55 2.51 9.48
CA ALA A 136 5.57 2.41 8.43
C ALA A 136 6.31 3.73 8.19
N ARG A 137 5.62 4.86 8.36
CA ARG A 137 6.22 6.22 8.33
C ARG A 137 7.34 6.46 9.34
N ARG A 138 7.37 5.69 10.44
CA ARG A 138 8.38 5.87 11.49
C ARG A 138 9.71 5.25 11.11
N VAL A 139 9.71 4.32 10.16
CA VAL A 139 10.94 3.77 9.63
C VAL A 139 11.66 4.89 8.91
N ARG A 140 12.87 5.20 9.37
CA ARG A 140 13.73 6.14 8.65
C ARG A 140 14.15 5.48 7.35
N MET A 141 13.53 5.91 6.26
CA MET A 141 13.92 5.59 4.90
C MET A 141 14.96 6.64 4.46
N ASP A 142 16.01 6.24 3.76
CA ASP A 142 16.84 7.23 3.05
C ASP A 142 16.02 7.74 1.85
N PRO A 143 15.58 9.01 1.85
CA PRO A 143 14.76 9.54 0.77
C PRO A 143 15.51 9.58 -0.58
N ALA A 144 16.84 9.50 -0.60
CA ALA A 144 17.63 9.44 -1.82
C ALA A 144 17.56 8.07 -2.50
N GLU A 145 17.40 6.99 -1.73
CA GLU A 145 17.34 5.62 -2.24
C GLU A 145 15.91 5.13 -2.45
N LEU A 146 14.95 5.66 -1.68
CA LEU A 146 13.59 5.16 -1.56
C LEU A 146 12.55 6.27 -1.75
N ALA A 147 12.74 7.10 -2.78
CA ALA A 147 11.89 8.26 -3.04
C ALA A 147 10.41 7.87 -3.30
N ALA A 148 10.17 6.74 -3.96
CA ALA A 148 8.81 6.26 -4.25
C ALA A 148 8.10 5.78 -2.98
N GLU A 149 8.78 4.98 -2.15
CA GLU A 149 8.29 4.49 -0.87
C GLU A 149 8.07 5.65 0.11
N SER A 150 9.00 6.61 0.14
CA SER A 150 8.87 7.81 0.97
C SER A 150 7.65 8.64 0.57
N ALA A 151 7.40 8.80 -0.73
CA ALA A 151 6.21 9.49 -1.24
C ALA A 151 4.92 8.70 -0.97
N TRP A 152 4.97 7.37 -1.07
CA TRP A 152 3.83 6.50 -0.75
C TRP A 152 3.38 6.69 0.70
N PHE A 153 4.33 6.69 1.63
CA PHE A 153 4.08 6.87 3.05
C PHE A 153 4.02 8.33 3.50
N ASP A 154 4.02 9.31 2.58
CA ASP A 154 3.79 10.70 2.97
C ASP A 154 2.49 10.82 3.78
N ALA A 155 2.52 11.64 4.84
CA ALA A 155 1.41 11.77 5.76
C ALA A 155 0.12 12.24 5.06
N THR A 156 0.24 13.13 4.08
CA THR A 156 -0.89 13.64 3.30
C THR A 156 -1.44 12.54 2.41
N ALA A 157 -0.58 11.87 1.65
CA ALA A 157 -0.98 10.78 0.75
C ALA A 157 -1.66 9.62 1.51
N ALA A 158 -1.12 9.23 2.67
CA ALA A 158 -1.71 8.18 3.51
C ALA A 158 -3.08 8.59 4.07
N ASN A 159 -3.22 9.84 4.54
CA ASN A 159 -4.50 10.35 5.03
C ASN A 159 -5.54 10.46 3.91
N GLU A 160 -5.14 10.85 2.70
CA GLU A 160 -6.01 10.90 1.53
C GLU A 160 -6.49 9.52 1.11
N ARG A 161 -5.62 8.50 1.11
CA ARG A 161 -6.03 7.10 0.89
C ARG A 161 -7.08 6.66 1.90
N TYR A 162 -6.83 6.89 3.19
CA TYR A 162 -7.79 6.56 4.23
C TYR A 162 -9.14 7.26 4.01
N ALA A 163 -9.14 8.57 3.77
CA ALA A 163 -10.34 9.35 3.55
C ALA A 163 -11.11 8.90 2.29
N ALA A 164 -10.40 8.62 1.19
CA ALA A 164 -11.01 8.14 -0.05
C ALA A 164 -11.68 6.78 0.13
N THR A 165 -11.00 5.82 0.78
CA THR A 165 -11.55 4.49 1.03
C THR A 165 -12.69 4.52 2.06
N ALA A 166 -12.59 5.33 3.11
CA ALA A 166 -13.67 5.54 4.07
C ALA A 166 -14.92 6.11 3.40
N LYS A 167 -14.75 7.12 2.54
CA LYS A 167 -15.82 7.71 1.73
C LYS A 167 -16.45 6.69 0.78
N ALA A 168 -15.64 5.88 0.11
CA ALA A 168 -16.13 4.80 -0.75
C ALA A 168 -16.94 3.75 0.05
N GLY A 169 -16.58 3.53 1.31
CA GLY A 169 -17.34 2.70 2.27
C GLY A 169 -18.58 3.38 2.86
N GLY A 170 -18.97 4.57 2.37
CA GLY A 170 -20.16 5.31 2.82
C GLY A 170 -19.97 6.11 4.12
N MET A 171 -18.74 6.33 4.57
CA MET A 171 -18.47 7.15 5.74
C MET A 171 -18.48 8.63 5.40
N GLU A 172 -19.17 9.42 6.23
CA GLU A 172 -19.17 10.88 6.10
C GLU A 172 -17.76 11.45 6.35
N PRO A 173 -17.29 12.47 5.58
CA PRO A 173 -15.90 12.93 5.66
C PRO A 173 -15.46 13.39 7.06
N VAL A 174 -16.35 14.04 7.81
CA VAL A 174 -16.08 14.47 9.20
C VAL A 174 -15.85 13.26 10.11
N VAL A 175 -16.72 12.25 10.02
CA VAL A 175 -16.62 10.99 10.79
C VAL A 175 -15.35 10.23 10.41
N ALA A 176 -14.98 10.21 9.13
CA ALA A 176 -13.73 9.62 8.65
C ALA A 176 -12.51 10.33 9.20
N GLY A 177 -12.51 11.66 9.24
CA GLY A 177 -11.43 12.45 9.84
C GLY A 177 -11.26 12.18 11.33
N GLU A 178 -12.36 12.15 12.09
CA GLU A 178 -12.30 11.82 13.53
C GLU A 178 -11.83 10.39 13.79
N ARG A 179 -12.27 9.43 12.96
CA ARG A 179 -11.84 8.04 13.07
C ARG A 179 -10.35 7.91 12.76
N LEU A 180 -9.87 8.53 11.67
CA LEU A 180 -8.45 8.56 11.33
C LEU A 180 -7.62 9.15 12.47
N ALA A 181 -8.06 10.28 13.05
CA ALA A 181 -7.37 10.87 14.19
C ALA A 181 -7.22 9.90 15.37
N ARG A 182 -8.26 9.10 15.68
CA ARG A 182 -8.19 8.04 16.70
C ARG A 182 -7.24 6.91 16.30
N VAL A 183 -7.27 6.46 15.06
CA VAL A 183 -6.34 5.44 14.53
C VAL A 183 -4.90 5.90 14.67
N LEU A 184 -4.59 7.13 14.26
CA LEU A 184 -3.26 7.73 14.36
C LEU A 184 -2.81 7.84 15.82
N ALA A 185 -3.68 8.32 16.71
CA ALA A 185 -3.37 8.44 18.13
C ALA A 185 -3.05 7.08 18.79
N LEU A 186 -3.81 6.03 18.44
CA LEU A 186 -3.55 4.68 18.92
C LEU A 186 -2.26 4.10 18.34
N ALA A 187 -2.01 4.30 17.06
CA ALA A 187 -0.75 3.90 16.44
C ALA A 187 0.44 4.63 17.10
N ASP A 188 0.31 5.93 17.41
CA ASP A 188 1.32 6.74 18.11
C ASP A 188 1.59 6.28 19.54
N ALA A 189 0.60 5.69 20.19
CA ALA A 189 0.77 5.05 21.49
C ALA A 189 1.49 3.69 21.41
N GLU A 190 1.41 2.99 20.26
CA GLU A 190 2.17 1.75 20.05
C GLU A 190 3.65 2.07 19.86
N VAL A 191 4.47 1.47 20.72
CA VAL A 191 5.93 1.58 20.64
C VAL A 191 6.41 0.47 19.72
N LEU A 192 6.84 0.82 18.50
CA LEU A 192 7.72 -0.06 17.73
C LEU A 192 9.01 -0.17 18.53
N GLU A 193 9.19 -1.25 19.28
CA GLU A 193 10.53 -1.64 19.69
C GLU A 193 11.28 -1.99 18.41
N PRO A 194 12.41 -1.33 18.09
CA PRO A 194 13.24 -1.75 16.98
C PRO A 194 13.82 -3.12 17.33
N ARG A 195 13.08 -4.20 17.06
CA ARG A 195 13.68 -5.50 16.84
C ARG A 195 14.41 -5.37 15.52
N LEU A 196 15.67 -4.96 15.62
CA LEU A 196 16.65 -5.32 14.60
C LEU A 196 16.37 -6.79 14.28
N PRO A 197 16.14 -7.15 13.00
CA PRO A 197 16.02 -8.55 12.66
C PRO A 197 17.25 -9.22 13.27
N ALA A 198 17.01 -10.24 14.09
CA ALA A 198 18.10 -11.12 14.50
C ALA A 198 18.87 -11.40 13.20
N PRO A 199 20.20 -11.20 13.17
CA PRO A 199 20.96 -11.44 11.94
C PRO A 199 20.46 -12.78 11.43
N ALA A 200 19.94 -12.78 10.21
CA ALA A 200 19.60 -14.03 9.55
C ALA A 200 20.93 -14.78 9.53
N GLU A 201 21.14 -15.61 10.54
CA GLU A 201 22.13 -16.66 10.49
C GLU A 201 21.64 -17.44 9.29
N ALA A 202 22.28 -17.12 8.17
CA ALA A 202 22.20 -17.90 6.97
C ALA A 202 22.77 -19.24 7.38
N GLU A 203 21.91 -20.07 7.97
CA GLU A 203 22.00 -21.51 7.96
C GLU A 203 21.82 -21.89 6.50
N ILE A 204 22.84 -21.55 5.71
CA ILE A 204 23.23 -22.30 4.55
C ILE A 204 23.73 -23.60 5.17
N GLU A 205 22.80 -24.45 5.61
CA GLU A 205 23.06 -25.88 5.55
C GLU A 205 23.45 -26.09 4.10
N ALA A 206 24.75 -26.29 3.92
CA ALA A 206 25.30 -26.80 2.70
C ALA A 206 24.46 -28.04 2.39
N ILE A 207 23.58 -27.93 1.41
CA ILE A 207 22.99 -29.07 0.75
C ILE A 207 24.22 -29.79 0.21
N ASP A 208 24.68 -30.76 0.98
CA ASP A 208 25.63 -31.77 0.58
C ASP A 208 24.95 -32.48 -0.58
N ALA A 209 25.25 -32.00 -1.79
CA ALA A 209 24.95 -32.69 -3.02
C ALA A 209 25.83 -33.93 -3.04
N GLY A 210 25.47 -34.88 -2.17
CA GLY A 210 25.89 -36.26 -2.25
C GLY A 210 25.46 -36.76 -3.62
N SER A 211 26.47 -36.88 -4.47
CA SER A 211 26.46 -37.65 -5.71
C SER A 211 25.97 -39.05 -5.38
N ASP A 212 24.66 -39.28 -5.51
CA ASP A 212 24.11 -40.62 -5.60
C ASP A 212 24.05 -40.94 -7.10
N ASP A 213 25.12 -41.58 -7.57
CA ASP A 213 25.20 -42.28 -8.84
C ASP A 213 24.23 -43.48 -8.81
N GLY A 214 22.94 -43.17 -8.80
CA GLY A 214 21.86 -44.12 -8.96
C GLY A 214 21.62 -44.38 -10.44
N ASP A 215 22.38 -45.33 -10.97
CA ASP A 215 22.09 -46.10 -12.18
C ASP A 215 20.60 -46.48 -12.25
N VAL A 216 19.81 -45.72 -13.02
CA VAL A 216 18.46 -46.12 -13.43
C VAL A 216 18.49 -46.29 -14.94
N SER A 217 18.64 -47.56 -15.30
CA SER A 217 18.49 -48.07 -16.65
C SER A 217 17.21 -47.56 -17.32
N ASP A 218 17.43 -46.99 -18.50
CA ASP A 218 16.59 -47.02 -19.70
C ASP A 218 15.30 -47.86 -19.59
N ALA A 219 14.17 -47.16 -19.52
CA ALA A 219 12.88 -47.69 -19.96
C ALA A 219 12.15 -46.58 -20.74
N PRO A 220 11.76 -46.81 -22.00
CA PRO A 220 10.97 -45.84 -22.75
C PRO A 220 9.53 -45.88 -22.22
N VAL A 221 9.17 -44.88 -21.41
CA VAL A 221 7.77 -44.59 -21.10
C VAL A 221 7.27 -43.64 -22.19
N GLU A 222 6.61 -44.21 -23.19
CA GLU A 222 5.67 -43.48 -24.04
C GLU A 222 4.48 -43.05 -23.17
N GLU A 223 4.58 -41.90 -22.51
CA GLU A 223 3.44 -41.24 -21.90
C GLU A 223 2.80 -40.29 -22.93
N ASP A 224 1.69 -40.79 -23.46
CA ASP A 224 0.70 -40.14 -24.29
C ASP A 224 0.16 -38.88 -23.58
N LEU A 225 0.82 -37.74 -23.80
CA LEU A 225 0.34 -36.43 -23.38
C LEU A 225 -0.89 -36.08 -24.24
N PRO A 226 -2.10 -35.92 -23.67
CA PRO A 226 -3.22 -35.41 -24.42
C PRO A 226 -2.87 -33.99 -24.87
N ALA A 227 -2.92 -33.78 -26.19
CA ALA A 227 -2.79 -32.48 -26.81
C ALA A 227 -3.68 -31.48 -26.07
N THR A 228 -3.06 -30.58 -25.31
CA THR A 228 -3.76 -29.45 -24.73
C THR A 228 -4.09 -28.53 -25.89
N GLU A 229 -5.35 -28.57 -26.32
CA GLU A 229 -5.84 -27.70 -27.37
C GLU A 229 -5.58 -26.24 -26.97
N PRO A 230 -5.08 -25.40 -27.90
CA PRO A 230 -4.94 -23.98 -27.64
C PRO A 230 -6.33 -23.41 -27.38
N SER A 231 -6.58 -23.03 -26.13
CA SER A 231 -7.77 -22.27 -25.76
C SER A 231 -7.68 -20.92 -26.45
N THR A 232 -8.37 -20.82 -27.59
CA THR A 232 -8.58 -19.59 -28.33
C THR A 232 -9.31 -18.61 -27.41
N ALA A 233 -8.58 -17.68 -26.83
CA ALA A 233 -9.17 -16.53 -26.16
C ALA A 233 -10.08 -15.81 -27.16
N PRO A 234 -11.34 -15.49 -26.81
CA PRO A 234 -12.21 -14.73 -27.70
C PRO A 234 -11.58 -13.36 -27.96
N GLU A 235 -11.31 -13.09 -29.23
CA GLU A 235 -10.94 -11.79 -29.75
C GLU A 235 -12.07 -10.81 -29.38
N LEU A 236 -11.81 -9.95 -28.40
CA LEU A 236 -12.73 -8.91 -27.98
C LEU A 236 -12.75 -7.85 -29.09
N ASP A 237 -13.77 -7.94 -29.94
CA ASP A 237 -14.06 -7.00 -31.01
C ASP A 237 -14.33 -5.60 -30.42
N LEU A 238 -13.31 -4.74 -30.48
CA LEU A 238 -13.35 -3.34 -30.02
C LEU A 238 -13.97 -2.39 -31.04
N ARG A 239 -14.70 -2.86 -32.06
CA ARG A 239 -15.34 -1.98 -33.07
C ARG A 239 -16.74 -1.46 -32.70
N GLY A 240 -17.13 -1.54 -31.42
CA GLY A 240 -18.48 -1.21 -30.96
C GLY A 240 -18.68 0.14 -30.26
N PHE A 241 -17.67 1.02 -30.15
CA PHE A 241 -17.88 2.34 -29.54
C PHE A 241 -18.42 3.34 -30.57
N GLY A 242 -19.76 3.38 -30.61
CA GLY A 242 -20.55 4.31 -31.40
C GLY A 242 -20.16 5.77 -31.18
N GLU A 243 -20.15 6.49 -32.28
CA GLU A 243 -19.96 7.93 -32.38
C GLU A 243 -20.96 8.69 -31.48
N PRO A 244 -20.52 9.78 -30.83
CA PRO A 244 -21.43 10.65 -30.11
C PRO A 244 -22.41 11.31 -31.08
N ARG A 245 -23.71 11.05 -30.89
CA ARG A 245 -24.79 11.80 -31.53
C ARG A 245 -24.72 13.26 -31.04
N GLU A 246 -24.30 14.15 -31.93
CA GLU A 246 -24.61 15.57 -31.84
C GLU A 246 -26.14 15.75 -31.86
N GLY A 247 -26.70 16.04 -30.69
CA GLY A 247 -28.11 16.32 -30.49
C GLY A 247 -28.30 17.77 -30.06
N ALA A 248 -28.66 18.61 -31.03
CA ALA A 248 -29.67 19.66 -30.95
C ALA A 248 -29.79 20.48 -29.64
N ASN A 249 -29.26 21.71 -29.68
CA ASN A 249 -29.84 22.80 -28.90
C ASN A 249 -31.00 23.42 -29.69
N GLY A 250 -32.16 23.47 -29.03
CA GLY A 250 -33.22 24.42 -29.35
C GLY A 250 -33.01 25.75 -28.65
#